data_AF-A0A800BIB0-F1
#
_entry.id   AF-A0A800BIB0-F1
#
_cell.length_a   1.000
_cell.length_b   1.000
_cell.length_c   1.000
_cell.angle_alpha   90.00
_cell.angle_beta   90.00
_cell.angle_gamma   90.00
#
_symmetry.space_group_name_H-M   'P 1'
#
loop_
_entity.id
_entity.type
_entity.pdbx_description
1 polymer ?
#
loop_
_entity_poly.entity_id
_entity_poly.type
_entity_poly.pdbx_seq_one_letter_code
_entity_poly.pdbx_strand_id
1 'polypeptide(L)' 'MELEPIINSFEIEGSIETIQKLNKGLINTTYLVSTKGRKYIFQSINTSIFKNIEAMMSNIEMVNEHLK' A
#
# COMPACT_ATOMS: atom_id res chain seq x y z
N MET A 1 -9.47 -11.50 8.03
CA MET A 1 -9.45 -10.02 8.06
C MET A 1 -9.89 -9.54 6.69
N GLU A 2 -10.96 -8.76 6.63
CA GLU A 2 -11.47 -8.23 5.36
C GLU A 2 -10.60 -7.04 4.94
N LEU A 3 -10.12 -7.03 3.69
CA LEU A 3 -9.21 -6.00 3.19
C LEU A 3 -9.95 -4.73 2.74
N GLU A 4 -11.18 -4.85 2.27
CA GLU A 4 -11.97 -3.73 1.76
C GLU A 4 -12.20 -2.61 2.79
N PRO A 5 -12.58 -2.88 4.06
CA PRO A 5 -12.75 -1.81 5.05
C PRO A 5 -11.46 -1.03 5.31
N ILE A 6 -10.32 -1.70 5.28
CA ILE A 6 -9.00 -1.08 5.48
C ILE A 6 -8.63 -0.25 4.25
N ILE A 7 -8.83 -0.77 3.04
CA ILE A 7 -8.53 -0.04 1.81
C ILE A 7 -9.43 1.21 1.67
N ASN A 8 -10.69 1.11 2.10
CA ASN A 8 -11.62 2.23 2.12
C ASN A 8 -11.31 3.30 3.19
N SER A 9 -10.34 3.06 4.11
CA SER A 9 -9.86 4.12 5.02
C SER A 9 -8.83 5.04 4.36
N PHE A 10 -8.40 4.75 3.13
CA PHE A 10 -7.50 5.59 2.35
C PHE A 10 -8.29 6.43 1.35
N GLU A 11 -7.70 7.55 0.94
CA GLU A 11 -8.26 8.40 -0.12
C GLU A 11 -8.04 7.75 -1.49
N ILE A 12 -8.96 6.89 -1.90
CA ILE A 12 -8.97 6.24 -3.22
C ILE A 12 -10.11 6.78 -4.08
N GLU A 13 -9.80 7.02 -5.35
CA GLU A 13 -10.81 7.39 -6.35
C GLU A 13 -11.49 6.14 -6.93
N GLY A 14 -12.83 6.10 -6.84
CA GLY A 14 -13.68 5.07 -7.42
C GLY A 14 -13.94 3.87 -6.49
N SER A 15 -14.99 3.10 -6.77
CA SER A 15 -15.30 1.87 -6.04
C SER A 15 -14.30 0.76 -6.36
N ILE A 16 -13.91 -0.03 -5.36
CA ILE A 16 -13.07 -1.21 -5.53
C ILE A 16 -13.81 -2.23 -6.42
N GLU A 17 -13.14 -2.71 -7.47
CA GLU A 17 -13.64 -3.78 -8.35
C GLU A 17 -12.94 -5.10 -8.06
N THR A 18 -11.63 -5.08 -7.85
CA THR A 18 -10.83 -6.28 -7.55
C THR A 18 -9.68 -5.98 -6.61
N ILE A 19 -9.35 -6.97 -5.77
CA ILE A 19 -8.16 -6.98 -4.91
C ILE A 19 -7.39 -8.25 -5.22
N GLN A 20 -6.22 -8.12 -5.85
CA GLN A 20 -5.37 -9.25 -6.23
C GLN A 20 -4.06 -9.23 -5.43
N LYS A 21 -3.77 -10.31 -4.69
CA LYS A 21 -2.46 -10.45 -4.04
C LYS A 21 -1.35 -10.62 -5.09
N LEU A 22 -0.29 -9.83 -4.96
CA LEU A 22 0.91 -9.91 -5.79
C LEU A 22 2.00 -10.71 -5.06
N ASN A 23 2.34 -11.88 -5.58
CA ASN A 23 3.32 -12.80 -4.98
C ASN A 23 4.78 -12.51 -5.38
N LYS A 24 5.10 -11.29 -5.80
CA LYS A 24 6.48 -10.90 -6.19
C LYS A 24 7.30 -10.30 -5.06
N GLY A 25 6.65 -9.80 -3.99
CA GLY A 25 7.33 -9.22 -2.85
C GLY A 25 7.74 -10.27 -1.81
N LEU A 26 8.97 -10.19 -1.30
CA LEU A 26 9.49 -11.10 -0.27
C LEU A 26 9.31 -10.57 1.17
N ILE A 27 9.06 -9.26 1.31
CA ILE A 27 9.06 -8.57 2.61
C ILE A 27 7.63 -8.14 2.99
N ASN A 28 7.07 -7.19 2.24
CA ASN A 28 5.70 -6.71 2.44
C ASN A 28 4.71 -7.60 1.70
N THR A 29 3.49 -7.73 2.25
CA THR A 29 2.39 -8.35 1.50
C THR A 29 1.78 -7.29 0.60
N THR A 30 1.86 -7.51 -0.72
CA THR A 30 1.44 -6.52 -1.72
C THR A 30 0.16 -6.97 -2.42
N TYR A 31 -0.74 -6.03 -2.67
CA TYR A 31 -1.98 -6.21 -3.40
C TYR A 31 -2.09 -5.17 -4.51
N LEU A 32 -2.58 -5.59 -5.67
CA LEU A 32 -3.10 -4.71 -6.70
C LEU A 32 -4.59 -4.49 -6.44
N VAL A 33 -4.96 -3.25 -6.16
CA VAL A 33 -6.36 -2.83 -6.01
C VAL A 33 -6.77 -2.13 -7.30
N SER A 34 -7.70 -2.72 -8.04
CA SER A 34 -8.31 -2.04 -9.19
C SER A 34 -9.62 -1.42 -8.75
N THR A 35 -9.77 -0.12 -8.95
CA THR A 35 -11.02 0.61 -8.78
C THR A 35 -11.62 0.96 -10.13
N LYS A 36 -12.85 1.46 -10.12
CA LYS A 36 -13.46 2.09 -11.28
C LYS A 36 -12.71 3.38 -11.66
N GLY A 37 -11.64 3.24 -12.44
CA GLY A 37 -10.88 4.32 -13.05
C GLY A 37 -9.39 4.33 -12.75
N ARG A 38 -8.95 3.87 -11.56
CA ARG A 38 -7.53 3.86 -11.17
C ARG A 38 -7.10 2.53 -10.58
N LYS A 39 -5.79 2.32 -10.53
CA LYS A 39 -5.17 1.16 -9.88
C LYS A 39 -4.22 1.65 -8.80
N TYR A 40 -4.25 0.97 -7.67
CA TYR A 40 -3.42 1.27 -6.51
C TYR A 40 -2.60 0.04 -6.11
N ILE A 41 -1.42 0.29 -5.57
CA ILE A 41 -0.65 -0.72 -4.84
C ILE A 41 -0.96 -0.54 -3.35
N PHE A 42 -1.58 -1.56 -2.77
CA PHE A 42 -1.80 -1.63 -1.32
C PHE A 42 -0.77 -2.57 -0.71
N GLN A 43 -0.06 -2.11 0.32
CA GLN A 43 0.95 -2.92 1.00
C GLN A 43 0.66 -3.01 2.49
N SER A 44 0.60 -4.25 2.98
CA SER A 44 0.70 -4.54 4.41
C SER A 44 2.18 -4.67 4.76
N ILE A 45 2.68 -3.70 5.53
CA ILE A 45 4.09 -3.62 5.92
C ILE A 45 4.42 -4.71 6.94
N ASN A 46 5.56 -5.38 6.74
CA ASN A 46 6.04 -6.38 7.69
C ASN A 46 6.72 -5.71 8.89
N THR A 47 5.97 -5.51 9.97
CA THR A 47 6.45 -4.90 11.23
C THR A 47 7.44 -5.78 12.01
N SER A 48 7.58 -7.06 11.64
CA SER A 48 8.63 -7.92 12.18
C SER A 48 10.00 -7.58 11.59
N ILE A 49 10.06 -7.07 10.37
CA ILE A 49 11.29 -6.63 9.69
C ILE A 49 11.50 -5.13 9.90
N PHE A 50 10.49 -4.31 9.63
CA PHE A 50 10.54 -2.87 9.85
C PHE A 50 10.02 -2.52 11.24
N LYS A 51 10.95 -2.34 12.18
CA LYS A 51 10.62 -2.06 13.59
C LYS A 51 10.17 -0.62 13.85
N ASN A 52 10.61 0.33 13.04
CA ASN A 52 10.25 1.74 13.15
C ASN A 52 9.52 2.19 11.87
N ILE A 53 8.19 2.15 11.91
CA ILE A 53 7.34 2.48 10.75
C ILE A 53 7.37 3.97 10.44
N GLU A 54 7.38 4.83 11.46
CA GLU A 54 7.43 6.28 11.28
C GLU A 54 8.71 6.71 10.55
N ALA A 55 9.88 6.24 10.98
CA ALA A 55 11.15 6.53 10.32
C ALA A 55 11.20 5.97 8.88
N MET A 56 10.63 4.79 8.65
CA MET A 56 10.54 4.21 7.30
C MET A 56 9.70 5.09 6.37
N MET A 57 8.52 5.55 6.83
CA MET A 57 7.65 6.41 6.03
C MET A 57 8.28 7.79 5.79
N SER A 58 8.95 8.37 6.79
CA SER A 58 9.69 9.62 6.65
C SER A 58 10.80 9.52 5.59
N ASN A 59 11.55 8.41 5.56
CA ASN A 59 12.56 8.20 4.52
C ASN A 59 11.96 8.13 3.11
N ILE A 60 10.79 7.49 2.95
CA ILE A 60 10.09 7.43 1.66
C ILE A 60 9.67 8.82 1.20
N GLU A 61 9.13 9.64 2.12
CA GLU A 61 8.75 11.03 1.84
C GLU A 61 9.96 11.88 1.42
N MET A 62 11.05 11.85 2.21
CA MET A 62 12.27 12.59 1.90
C MET A 62 12.86 12.25 0.52
N VAL A 63 12.87 10.96 0.15
CA VAL A 63 13.34 10.55 -1.18
C VAL A 63 12.41 11.06 -2.27
N ASN A 64 11.10 10.99 -2.09
CA ASN A 64 10.13 11.51 -3.06
C ASN A 64 10.23 13.03 -3.21
N GLU A 65 10.45 13.78 -2.13
CA GLU A 65 10.66 15.23 -2.18
C GLU A 65 11.95 15.59 -2.91
N HIS A 66 13.03 14.84 -2.67
CA HIS A 66 14.31 15.08 -3.33
C HIS A 66 14.27 14.81 -4.84
N LEU A 67 13.41 13.89 -5.29
CA LEU A 67 13.29 13.51 -6.70
C LEU A 67 12.31 14.38 -7.51
N LYS A 68 11.55 15.26 -6.87
CA LYS A 68 10.68 16.25 -7.56
C LYS A 68 11.51 17.39 -8.12
#